data_AF-A0A1Z9J190-F1
#
_entry.id   AF-A0A1Z9J190-F1
#
_cell.length_a   1.000
_cell.length_b   1.000
_cell.length_c   1.000
_cell.angle_alpha   90.00
_cell.angle_beta   90.00
_cell.angle_gamma   90.00
#
_symmetry.space_group_name_H-M   'P 1'
#
loop_
_entity.id
_entity.type
_entity.pdbx_description
1 polymer ?
#
loop_
_entity_poly.entity_id
_entity_poly.type
_entity_poly.pdbx_seq_one_letter_code
_entity_poly.pdbx_strand_id
1 'polypeptide(L)'
;MHKKKDSKSISYIQGLRPISSTIPRGLKGVLKKGGYNFTSVVDNWVRIVGKKISNDCYPTKINTSKNLEKGILTLTIKHGKEVDIEYEKMNIIDKINSFFGYKYISSLKINVASQLNLKSKMINDKPLDEKNFEINGIGNEDLKKNLKSLVKAFNEKNN
;
A
#
# COMPACT_ATOMS: atom_id res chain seq x y z
N MET A 1 4.61 -28.69 33.14
CA MET A 1 5.35 -27.45 32.75
C MET A 1 4.77 -26.87 31.47
N HIS A 2 3.94 -25.84 31.57
CA HIS A 2 3.46 -25.11 30.40
C HIS A 2 4.54 -24.13 29.93
N LYS A 3 5.02 -24.30 28.69
CA LYS A 3 5.96 -23.35 28.06
C LYS A 3 5.29 -21.98 27.92
N LYS A 4 5.77 -20.99 28.68
CA LYS A 4 5.42 -19.57 28.49
C LYS A 4 5.79 -19.19 27.06
N LYS A 5 4.80 -18.72 26.31
CA LYS A 5 4.97 -18.22 24.94
C LYS A 5 5.48 -16.80 25.09
N ASP A 6 6.77 -16.59 24.87
CA ASP A 6 7.39 -15.27 24.85
C ASP A 6 6.83 -14.48 23.67
N SER A 7 5.69 -13.81 23.88
CA SER A 7 5.23 -12.77 22.99
C SER A 7 6.13 -11.56 23.22
N LYS A 8 7.26 -11.50 22.50
CA LYS A 8 8.02 -10.25 22.34
C LYS A 8 7.02 -9.18 21.90
N SER A 9 6.62 -8.33 22.84
CA SER A 9 5.86 -7.13 22.56
C SER A 9 6.78 -6.24 21.74
N ILE A 10 6.64 -6.27 20.41
CA ILE A 10 7.12 -5.18 19.58
C ILE A 10 6.30 -3.98 20.05
N SER A 11 6.86 -3.19 20.95
CA SER A 11 6.29 -1.93 21.40
C SER A 11 6.31 -1.01 20.20
N TYR A 12 5.19 -0.97 19.47
CA TYR A 12 4.95 0.06 18.46
C TYR A 12 4.74 1.38 19.22
N ILE A 13 5.85 2.03 19.53
CA ILE A 13 5.86 3.46 19.84
C ILE A 13 5.30 4.18 18.62
N GLN A 14 4.41 5.13 18.89
CA GLN A 14 3.49 5.74 17.94
C GLN A 14 4.09 5.98 16.53
N GLY A 15 3.59 5.23 15.55
CA GLY A 15 3.99 5.27 14.15
C GLY A 15 2.98 4.50 13.28
N LEU A 16 3.11 4.59 11.94
CA LEU A 16 2.22 3.90 11.00
C LEU A 16 2.26 2.39 11.25
N ARG A 17 1.16 1.86 11.80
CA ARG A 17 1.00 0.43 12.07
C ARG A 17 0.53 -0.26 10.77
N PRO A 18 1.13 -1.41 10.38
CA PRO A 18 0.63 -2.20 9.26
C PRO A 18 -0.83 -2.56 9.48
N ILE A 19 -1.69 -2.27 8.51
CA ILE A 19 -3.14 -2.46 8.65
C ILE A 19 -3.48 -3.90 9.07
N SER A 20 -2.71 -4.87 8.57
CA SER A 20 -2.79 -6.30 8.88
C SER A 20 -2.74 -6.62 10.37
N SER A 21 -2.04 -5.81 11.17
CA SER A 21 -1.88 -5.99 12.62
C SER A 21 -2.96 -5.29 13.46
N THR A 22 -3.78 -4.45 12.84
CA THR A 22 -4.86 -3.69 13.51
C THR A 22 -6.25 -4.28 13.22
N ILE A 23 -6.38 -5.22 12.28
CA ILE A 23 -7.68 -5.83 11.94
C ILE A 23 -8.26 -6.65 13.12
N PRO A 24 -9.49 -6.36 13.59
CA PRO A 24 -10.18 -7.17 14.60
C PRO A 24 -10.38 -8.62 14.15
N ARG A 25 -10.35 -9.58 15.09
CA ARG A 25 -10.45 -11.03 14.79
C ARG A 25 -11.68 -11.40 13.95
N GLY A 26 -12.83 -10.75 14.17
CA GLY A 26 -14.05 -10.97 13.39
C GLY A 26 -13.95 -10.50 11.94
N LEU A 27 -13.33 -9.35 11.68
CA LEU A 27 -13.08 -8.85 10.33
C LEU A 27 -11.99 -9.63 9.59
N LYS A 28 -11.08 -10.29 10.31
CA LYS A 28 -9.99 -11.07 9.70
C LYS A 28 -10.51 -12.19 8.79
N GLY A 29 -11.64 -12.82 9.12
CA GLY A 29 -12.25 -13.86 8.28
C GLY A 29 -12.81 -13.32 6.96
N VAL A 30 -13.37 -12.10 6.98
CA VAL A 30 -13.92 -11.43 5.79
C VAL A 30 -12.80 -10.87 4.93
N LEU A 31 -11.79 -10.21 5.52
CA LEU A 31 -10.63 -9.68 4.77
C LEU A 31 -9.73 -10.76 4.17
N LYS A 32 -9.67 -11.95 4.77
CA LYS A 32 -9.01 -13.12 4.18
C LYS A 32 -9.55 -13.47 2.80
N LYS A 33 -10.80 -13.10 2.48
CA LYS A 33 -11.43 -13.40 1.20
C LYS A 33 -11.02 -12.48 0.05
N GLY A 34 -10.33 -11.35 0.28
CA GLY A 34 -10.01 -10.43 -0.83
C GLY A 34 -8.83 -9.47 -0.66
N GLY A 35 -8.50 -9.00 0.55
CA GLY A 35 -7.53 -7.90 0.72
C GLY A 35 -6.25 -8.25 1.49
N TYR A 36 -6.35 -9.15 2.47
CA TYR A 36 -5.21 -9.47 3.35
C TYR A 36 -4.05 -10.12 2.59
N ASN A 37 -4.36 -10.98 1.62
CA ASN A 37 -3.35 -11.72 0.88
C ASN A 37 -2.52 -10.81 -0.02
N PHE A 38 -3.14 -9.83 -0.69
CA PHE A 38 -2.41 -8.84 -1.50
C PHE A 38 -1.47 -8.00 -0.63
N THR A 39 -1.97 -7.49 0.51
CA THR A 39 -1.13 -6.73 1.46
C THR A 39 0.09 -7.57 1.90
N SER A 40 -0.14 -8.85 2.20
CA SER A 40 0.94 -9.77 2.59
C SER A 40 1.97 -9.98 1.47
N VAL A 41 1.53 -10.05 0.20
CA VAL A 41 2.43 -10.11 -0.97
C VAL A 41 3.27 -8.86 -1.08
N VAL A 42 2.65 -7.68 -0.97
CA VAL A 42 3.34 -6.39 -1.08
C VAL A 42 4.36 -6.23 0.04
N ASP A 43 3.96 -6.44 1.30
CA ASP A 43 4.81 -6.30 2.48
C ASP A 43 6.03 -7.24 2.43
N ASN A 44 5.88 -8.43 1.85
CA ASN A 44 6.92 -9.44 1.78
C ASN A 44 7.52 -9.60 0.38
N TRP A 45 7.26 -8.69 -0.56
CA TRP A 45 7.61 -8.88 -1.98
C TRP A 45 9.09 -9.22 -2.17
N VAL A 46 9.97 -8.39 -1.61
CA VAL A 46 11.44 -8.58 -1.68
C VAL A 46 11.86 -9.92 -1.09
N ARG A 47 11.19 -10.39 -0.03
CA ARG A 47 11.46 -11.67 0.61
C ARG A 47 11.01 -12.86 -0.23
N ILE A 48 9.88 -12.72 -0.94
CA ILE A 48 9.30 -13.78 -1.76
C ILE A 48 10.09 -13.96 -3.05
N VAL A 49 10.26 -12.89 -3.83
CA VAL A 49 10.86 -12.99 -5.18
C VAL A 49 12.38 -12.81 -5.18
N GLY A 50 12.92 -12.13 -4.18
CA GLY A 50 14.33 -11.77 -4.07
C GLY A 50 14.64 -10.38 -4.64
N LYS A 51 15.77 -9.80 -4.21
CA LYS A 51 16.18 -8.43 -4.57
C LYS A 51 16.29 -8.17 -6.07
N LYS A 52 16.76 -9.15 -6.84
CA LYS A 52 16.93 -9.03 -8.30
C LYS A 52 15.58 -8.74 -8.99
N ILE A 53 14.59 -9.59 -8.71
CA ILE A 53 13.24 -9.46 -9.31
C ILE A 53 12.51 -8.25 -8.73
N SER A 54 12.60 -8.02 -7.41
CA SER A 54 11.87 -6.91 -6.77
C SER A 54 12.35 -5.53 -7.21
N ASN A 55 13.59 -5.41 -7.68
CA ASN A 55 14.11 -4.16 -8.20
C ASN A 55 13.51 -3.83 -9.58
N ASP A 56 13.12 -4.84 -10.35
CA ASP A 56 12.69 -4.69 -11.74
C ASP A 56 11.16 -4.71 -11.88
N CYS A 57 10.44 -5.33 -10.94
CA CYS A 57 8.99 -5.38 -10.96
C CYS A 57 8.34 -5.27 -9.57
N TYR A 58 7.11 -4.76 -9.56
CA TYR A 58 6.30 -4.61 -8.34
C TYR A 58 4.85 -5.09 -8.55
N PRO A 59 4.25 -5.72 -7.52
CA PRO A 59 2.87 -6.18 -7.59
C PRO A 59 1.92 -4.98 -7.55
N THR A 60 1.01 -4.91 -8.51
CA THR A 60 0.06 -3.78 -8.64
C THR A 60 -1.33 -4.15 -8.18
N LYS A 61 -1.81 -5.33 -8.57
CA LYS A 61 -3.12 -5.84 -8.16
C LYS A 61 -3.14 -7.35 -8.21
N ILE A 62 -3.94 -7.97 -7.35
CA ILE A 62 -4.31 -9.37 -7.48
C ILE A 62 -5.81 -9.40 -7.70
N ASN A 63 -6.22 -9.97 -8.84
CA ASN A 63 -7.62 -10.22 -9.12
C ASN A 63 -7.92 -11.68 -8.80
N THR A 64 -8.61 -11.91 -7.69
CA THR A 64 -9.08 -13.23 -7.31
C THR A 64 -10.55 -13.30 -7.69
N SER A 65 -10.89 -14.16 -8.65
CA SER A 65 -12.30 -14.48 -8.93
C SER A 65 -12.96 -15.09 -7.68
N LYS A 66 -14.27 -15.35 -7.68
CA LYS A 66 -14.99 -15.96 -6.54
C LYS A 66 -14.29 -17.19 -5.93
N ASN A 67 -13.43 -17.87 -6.70
CA ASN A 67 -12.53 -18.91 -6.21
C ASN A 67 -11.13 -18.35 -5.88
N LEU A 68 -10.71 -18.57 -4.63
CA LEU A 68 -9.43 -18.16 -4.06
C LEU A 68 -8.20 -18.75 -4.79
N GLU A 69 -8.40 -19.83 -5.56
CA GLU A 69 -7.33 -20.62 -6.19
C GLU A 69 -6.95 -20.16 -7.60
N LYS A 70 -7.67 -19.18 -8.17
CA LYS A 70 -7.43 -18.64 -9.52
C LYS A 70 -7.07 -17.16 -9.49
N GLY A 71 -6.13 -16.79 -8.63
CA GLY A 71 -5.64 -15.42 -8.53
C GLY A 71 -4.82 -15.03 -9.77
N ILE A 72 -5.15 -13.88 -10.36
CA ILE A 72 -4.37 -13.25 -11.43
C ILE A 72 -3.56 -12.11 -10.83
N LEU A 73 -2.24 -12.27 -10.73
CA LEU A 73 -1.34 -11.22 -10.27
C LEU A 73 -0.97 -10.30 -11.44
N THR A 74 -1.23 -9.01 -11.31
CA THR A 74 -0.70 -8.01 -12.24
C THR A 74 0.57 -7.39 -11.66
N LEU A 75 1.68 -7.52 -12.38
CA LEU A 75 2.94 -6.85 -12.09
C LEU A 75 3.10 -5.63 -12.97
N THR A 76 3.64 -4.57 -12.39
CA THR A 76 4.19 -3.47 -13.20
C THR A 76 5.70 -3.59 -13.22
N ILE A 77 6.28 -3.43 -14.40
CA ILE A 77 7.69 -3.69 -14.68
C ILE A 77 8.35 -2.42 -15.17
N LYS A 78 9.61 -2.21 -14.77
CA LYS A 78 10.46 -1.17 -15.35
C LYS A 78 10.69 -1.44 -16.84
N HIS A 79 10.71 -0.36 -17.62
CA HIS A 79 11.01 -0.46 -19.04
C HIS A 79 12.40 -1.07 -19.29
N GLY A 80 12.53 -1.96 -20.27
CA GLY A 80 13.77 -2.66 -20.61
C GLY A 80 14.01 -3.96 -19.84
N LYS A 81 13.08 -4.37 -18.97
CA LYS A 81 13.13 -5.62 -18.17
C LYS A 81 11.98 -6.57 -18.46
N GLU A 82 11.23 -6.33 -19.53
CA GLU A 82 10.05 -7.11 -19.90
C GLU A 82 10.38 -8.57 -20.19
N VAL A 83 11.44 -8.81 -20.97
CA VAL A 83 11.87 -10.16 -21.39
C VAL A 83 12.36 -10.98 -20.19
N ASP A 84 13.19 -10.36 -19.33
CA ASP A 84 13.73 -11.00 -18.13
C ASP A 84 12.59 -11.50 -17.21
N ILE A 85 11.56 -10.67 -17.00
CA ILE A 85 10.45 -11.02 -16.12
C ILE A 85 9.46 -11.99 -16.77
N GLU A 86 9.26 -11.94 -18.09
CA GLU A 86 8.43 -12.94 -18.77
C GLU A 86 9.06 -14.33 -18.65
N TYR A 87 10.39 -14.45 -18.73
CA TYR A 87 11.09 -15.70 -18.49
C TYR A 87 10.94 -16.19 -17.03
N GLU A 88 11.04 -15.26 -16.06
CA GLU A 88 10.92 -15.56 -14.63
C GLU A 88 9.47 -15.74 -14.15
N LYS A 89 8.48 -15.65 -15.04
CA LYS A 89 7.06 -15.63 -14.70
C LYS A 89 6.60 -16.85 -13.90
N MET A 90 7.02 -18.05 -14.32
CA MET A 90 6.67 -19.29 -13.60
C MET A 90 7.37 -19.36 -12.25
N ASN A 91 8.64 -18.96 -12.19
CA ASN A 91 9.41 -18.88 -10.95
C ASN A 91 8.76 -17.93 -9.93
N ILE A 92 8.26 -16.78 -10.37
CA ILE A 92 7.54 -15.82 -9.52
C ILE A 92 6.26 -16.45 -8.95
N ILE A 93 5.47 -17.13 -9.81
CA ILE A 93 4.23 -17.80 -9.38
C ILE A 93 4.54 -18.88 -8.33
N ASP A 94 5.55 -19.71 -8.57
CA ASP A 94 5.94 -20.78 -7.66
C ASP A 94 6.44 -20.26 -6.31
N LYS A 95 7.27 -19.22 -6.31
CA LYS A 95 7.74 -18.57 -5.06
C LYS A 95 6.57 -18.01 -4.24
N ILE A 96 5.60 -17.38 -4.89
CA ILE A 96 4.42 -16.84 -4.20
C ILE A 96 3.58 -17.98 -3.62
N ASN A 97 3.28 -19.01 -4.41
CA ASN A 97 2.50 -20.16 -3.94
C ASN A 97 3.22 -20.92 -2.82
N SER A 98 4.54 -21.05 -2.89
CA SER A 98 5.36 -21.63 -1.83
C SER A 98 5.31 -20.80 -0.53
N PHE A 99 5.34 -19.47 -0.63
CA PHE A 99 5.21 -18.58 0.53
C PHE A 99 3.85 -18.73 1.24
N PHE A 100 2.77 -18.92 0.49
CA PHE A 100 1.43 -19.11 1.07
C PHE A 100 1.15 -20.55 1.51
N GLY A 101 1.85 -21.54 0.94
CA GLY A 101 1.62 -22.96 1.21
C GLY A 101 0.39 -23.54 0.51
N TYR A 102 -0.20 -22.82 -0.44
CA TYR A 102 -1.31 -23.26 -1.28
C TYR A 102 -1.28 -22.52 -2.63
N LYS A 103 -2.03 -23.02 -3.62
CA LYS A 103 -2.17 -22.36 -4.93
C LYS A 103 -2.99 -21.08 -4.80
N TYR A 104 -2.29 -19.95 -4.70
CA TYR A 104 -2.90 -18.64 -4.57
C TYR A 104 -2.94 -17.89 -5.90
N ILE A 105 -1.83 -17.94 -6.65
CA ILE A 105 -1.70 -17.32 -7.97
C ILE A 105 -1.68 -18.40 -9.05
N SER A 106 -2.57 -18.27 -10.03
CA SER A 106 -2.64 -19.15 -11.20
C SER A 106 -1.99 -18.54 -12.44
N SER A 107 -2.04 -17.21 -12.59
CA SER A 107 -1.50 -16.53 -13.75
C SER A 107 -0.97 -15.15 -13.41
N LEU A 108 -0.06 -14.68 -14.24
CA LEU A 108 0.63 -13.41 -14.09
C LEU A 108 0.41 -12.56 -15.33
N LYS A 109 -0.03 -11.32 -15.13
CA LYS A 109 -0.21 -10.29 -16.15
C LYS A 109 0.85 -9.22 -15.97
N ILE A 110 1.52 -8.87 -17.05
CA ILE A 110 2.55 -7.83 -17.05
C ILE A 110 1.95 -6.52 -17.55
N ASN A 111 2.27 -5.44 -16.87
CA ASN A 111 2.08 -4.07 -17.33
C ASN A 111 3.45 -3.40 -17.38
N VAL A 112 3.78 -2.77 -18.50
CA VAL A 112 5.02 -2.00 -18.61
C VAL A 112 4.74 -0.64 -18.00
N ALA A 113 5.60 -0.20 -17.06
CA ALA A 113 5.56 1.15 -16.58
C ALA A 113 5.83 2.07 -17.76
N SER A 114 4.78 2.71 -18.29
CA SER A 114 5.00 3.86 -19.14
C SER A 114 5.78 4.87 -18.31
N GLN A 115 6.80 5.47 -18.90
CA GLN A 115 7.47 6.60 -18.27
C GLN A 115 6.39 7.65 -18.05
N LEU A 116 5.87 7.72 -16.82
CA LEU A 116 5.15 8.88 -16.36
C LEU A 116 6.19 9.98 -16.52
N ASN A 117 5.99 10.82 -17.53
CA ASN A 117 6.53 12.16 -17.53
C ASN A 117 5.98 12.78 -16.26
N LEU A 118 6.68 12.56 -15.15
CA LEU A 118 6.58 13.32 -13.94
C LEU A 118 7.12 14.70 -14.33
N LYS A 119 6.38 15.42 -15.17
CA LYS A 119 6.24 16.85 -14.94
C LYS A 119 5.67 16.87 -13.53
N SER A 120 6.55 16.97 -12.54
CA SER A 120 6.16 17.39 -11.22
C SER A 120 5.35 18.65 -11.49
N LYS A 121 4.03 18.52 -11.44
CA LYS A 121 3.22 19.68 -11.16
C LYS A 121 3.67 19.95 -9.74
N MET A 122 4.72 20.77 -9.59
CA MET A 122 4.93 21.49 -8.36
C MET A 122 3.55 22.08 -8.13
N ILE A 123 2.83 21.50 -7.18
CA ILE A 123 1.70 22.19 -6.60
C ILE A 123 2.42 23.40 -6.06
N ASN A 124 2.32 24.53 -6.77
CA ASN A 124 2.69 25.78 -6.17
C ASN A 124 1.76 25.83 -4.98
N ASP A 125 2.28 25.49 -3.80
CA ASP A 125 1.65 25.66 -2.51
C ASP A 125 1.51 27.17 -2.35
N LYS A 126 0.58 27.75 -3.13
CA LYS A 126 0.18 29.12 -2.94
C LYS A 126 -0.32 29.16 -1.51
N PRO A 127 0.15 30.11 -0.68
CA PRO A 127 -0.32 30.23 0.68
C PRO A 127 -1.85 30.25 0.67
N LEU A 128 -2.47 29.52 1.60
CA LEU A 128 -3.91 29.53 1.73
C LEU A 128 -4.30 30.95 2.17
N ASP A 129 -4.83 31.73 1.22
CA ASP A 129 -5.31 33.08 1.50
C ASP A 129 -6.54 32.98 2.41
N GLU A 130 -6.51 33.65 3.57
CA GLU A 130 -7.64 33.69 4.52
C GLU A 130 -8.95 34.17 3.85
N LYS A 131 -8.84 34.88 2.73
CA LYS A 131 -9.97 35.38 1.92
C LYS A 131 -10.66 34.32 1.07
N ASN A 132 -9.98 33.23 0.72
CA ASN A 132 -10.54 32.16 -0.12
C ASN A 132 -11.26 31.08 0.68
N PHE A 133 -11.06 31.04 1.99
CA PHE A 133 -11.81 30.18 2.90
C PHE A 133 -13.01 30.97 3.39
N GLU A 134 -14.22 30.64 2.92
CA GLU A 134 -15.47 31.29 3.36
C GLU A 134 -15.83 30.91 4.81
N ILE A 135 -15.02 31.37 5.77
CA ILE A 135 -15.25 31.21 7.21
C ILE A 135 -16.34 32.15 7.75
N ASN A 136 -16.85 33.04 6.89
CA ASN A 136 -17.83 34.05 7.26
C ASN A 136 -19.25 33.49 7.40
N GLY A 137 -19.54 32.31 6.84
CA GLY A 137 -20.84 31.63 7.00
C GLY A 137 -20.95 30.78 8.27
N ILE A 138 -19.90 30.68 9.07
CA ILE A 138 -19.87 29.85 10.29
C ILE A 138 -20.44 30.66 11.45
N GLY A 139 -21.63 30.29 11.94
CA GLY A 139 -22.30 30.97 13.06
C GLY A 139 -21.70 30.70 14.44
N ASN A 140 -20.75 29.79 14.57
CA ASN A 140 -20.07 29.47 15.83
C ASN A 140 -18.70 30.17 15.89
N GLU A 141 -18.58 31.14 16.80
CA GLU A 141 -17.39 31.98 16.99
C GLU A 141 -16.13 31.20 17.39
N ASP A 142 -16.26 30.15 18.21
CA ASP A 142 -15.13 29.33 18.64
C ASP A 142 -14.55 28.51 17.48
N LEU A 143 -15.42 27.92 16.65
CA LEU A 143 -15.00 27.19 15.45
C LEU A 143 -14.29 28.13 14.46
N LYS A 144 -14.81 29.33 14.28
CA LYS A 144 -14.22 30.35 13.41
C LYS A 144 -12.82 30.76 13.88
N LYS A 145 -12.63 30.97 15.19
CA LYS A 145 -11.33 31.31 15.79
C LYS A 145 -10.31 30.18 15.64
N ASN A 146 -10.70 28.94 15.93
CA ASN A 146 -9.82 27.78 15.81
C ASN A 146 -9.40 27.54 14.36
N LEU A 147 -10.33 27.67 13.41
CA LEU A 147 -10.05 27.50 11.99
C LEU A 147 -9.10 28.59 11.48
N LYS A 148 -9.28 29.84 11.91
CA LYS A 148 -8.34 30.94 11.58
C LYS A 148 -6.93 30.66 12.12
N SER A 149 -6.82 30.19 13.36
CA SER A 149 -5.53 29.81 13.96
C SER A 149 -4.84 28.67 13.19
N LEU A 150 -5.61 27.70 12.69
CA LEU A 150 -5.11 26.58 11.90
C LEU A 150 -4.56 27.05 10.54
N VAL A 151 -5.30 27.91 9.83
CA VAL A 151 -4.84 28.47 8.54
C VAL A 151 -3.54 29.25 8.73
N LYS A 152 -3.45 30.05 9.80
CA LYS A 152 -2.23 30.79 10.13
C LYS A 152 -1.02 29.85 10.35
N ALA A 153 -1.18 28.83 11.19
CA ALA A 153 -0.10 27.87 11.48
C ALA A 153 0.32 27.06 10.24
N PHE A 154 -0.62 26.74 9.35
CA PHE A 154 -0.31 26.07 8.07
C PHE A 154 0.55 26.95 7.16
N ASN A 155 0.24 28.24 7.05
CA ASN A 155 1.02 29.18 6.24
C ASN A 155 2.41 29.42 6.84
N GLU A 156 2.54 29.50 8.17
CA GLU A 156 3.83 29.64 8.85
C GLU A 156 4.75 28.42 8.66
N LYS A 157 4.19 27.21 8.48
CA LYS A 157 4.97 25.98 8.26
C LYS A 157 5.48 25.84 6.82
N ASN A 158 4.75 26.38 5.84
CA ASN A 158 5.08 26.27 4.42
C ASN A 158 5.90 27.45 3.88
N ASN A 159 6.24 28.42 4.74
CA ASN A 159 7.13 29.54 4.46
C ASN A 159 8.49 29.31 5.13
#